data_AF-A0AA88LGV2-F1
#
_entry.id   AF-A0AA88LGV2-F1
#
_cell.length_a   1.000
_cell.length_b   1.000
_cell.length_c   1.000
_cell.angle_alpha   90.00
_cell.angle_beta   90.00
_cell.angle_gamma   90.00
#
_symmetry.space_group_name_H-M   'P 1'
#
loop_
_entity.id
_entity.type
_entity.pdbx_description
1 polymer ?
#
loop_
_entity_poly.entity_id
_entity_poly.type
_entity_poly.pdbx_seq_one_letter_code
_entity_poly.pdbx_strand_id
1 'polypeptide(L)'
;ETCGSGSGSTNINIDFSIDGGIRWNRLQEIHVNGFDEILIDLEERIKTQGVLLRIWEPEVSRLTNLTWALDDFYVGGNRKLAVGVFQNFSESQNLNHFVSYSFAKIGSSNQGGIHWSEESPPGSLTTLPMVIGEDFIIELTIAFYSMKETCTLDKVELHYRYSPGLRWIHLGSFSRREFQNNTHQRILIPLNNQHQTSNGQIRLLQIGRFAWDLLHIYVGEPCEESCSGRGFCNQGRCVCDSGYDGPVCSAKNQSKKQQNRKVENFDNGIENSAVINLLTGGIDNRCSPIAPLGRGNYLILDSCQYSLLMTRSMNTNNNREILFVLRHVKLDLKKCIVSDSETKSTLVLQHSRGRTYSWETLAEFSSSDYLKARRISVGLTGNTRSKDSKYRWIVL
;
A
#
# COMPACT_ATOMS: atom_id res chain seq x y z
N GLU A 1 3.77 28.34 2.21
CA GLU A 1 4.59 29.13 1.28
C GLU A 1 5.36 28.14 0.43
N THR A 2 5.17 28.14 -0.89
CA THR A 2 5.90 27.26 -1.81
C THR A 2 7.09 28.03 -2.37
N CYS A 3 8.31 27.52 -2.20
CA CYS A 3 9.49 28.07 -2.87
C CYS A 3 9.28 28.00 -4.38
N GLY A 4 9.39 29.15 -5.06
CA GLY A 4 9.20 29.26 -6.51
C GLY A 4 10.35 28.65 -7.29
N SER A 5 10.04 28.13 -8.48
CA SER A 5 11.01 27.61 -9.45
C SER A 5 11.77 28.78 -10.09
N GLY A 6 12.82 29.25 -9.43
CA GLY A 6 13.75 30.22 -10.00
C GLY A 6 14.58 29.58 -11.11
N SER A 7 14.66 30.23 -12.27
CA SER A 7 15.44 29.78 -13.44
C SER A 7 16.94 30.05 -13.33
N GLY A 8 17.48 30.09 -12.11
CA GLY A 8 18.91 30.25 -11.85
C GLY A 8 19.51 28.90 -11.48
N SER A 9 20.46 28.40 -12.27
CA SER A 9 21.22 27.21 -11.90
C SER A 9 22.33 27.62 -10.94
N THR A 10 22.15 27.44 -9.63
CA THR A 10 23.29 27.42 -8.70
C THR A 10 23.76 25.98 -8.50
N ASN A 11 25.08 25.82 -8.36
CA ASN A 11 25.68 24.52 -8.12
C ASN A 11 25.84 24.34 -6.62
N ILE A 12 25.24 23.28 -6.05
CA ILE A 12 25.47 22.89 -4.66
C ILE A 12 26.63 21.92 -4.62
N ASN A 13 27.56 22.14 -3.70
CA ASN A 13 28.81 21.42 -3.63
C ASN A 13 28.87 20.57 -2.38
N ILE A 14 29.33 19.33 -2.54
CA ILE A 14 29.64 18.44 -1.43
C ILE A 14 31.14 18.23 -1.43
N ASP A 15 31.79 18.66 -0.34
CA ASP A 15 33.23 18.49 -0.14
C ASP A 15 33.50 17.67 1.12
N PHE A 16 34.70 17.12 1.19
CA PHE A 16 35.22 16.45 2.36
C PHE A 16 36.59 16.96 2.78
N SER A 17 36.88 16.86 4.08
CA SER A 17 38.19 17.11 4.66
C SER A 17 38.59 15.94 5.56
N ILE A 18 39.86 15.53 5.44
CA ILE A 18 40.50 14.50 6.29
C ILE A 18 41.52 15.11 7.26
N ASP A 19 41.62 16.44 7.31
CA ASP A 19 42.60 17.19 8.10
C ASP A 19 41.94 18.23 9.02
N GLY A 20 40.72 17.95 9.47
CA GLY A 20 39.99 18.81 10.41
C GLY A 20 39.46 20.11 9.80
N GLY A 21 39.32 20.17 8.48
CA GLY A 21 38.74 21.31 7.76
C GLY A 21 39.76 22.30 7.20
N ILE A 22 41.06 21.97 7.20
CA ILE A 22 42.12 22.83 6.65
C ILE A 22 42.09 22.78 5.11
N ARG A 23 42.02 21.57 4.54
CA ARG A 23 41.89 21.36 3.10
C ARG A 23 40.59 20.64 2.79
N TRP A 24 39.94 21.10 1.73
CA TRP A 24 38.67 20.55 1.25
C TRP A 24 38.85 20.01 -0.15
N ASN A 25 38.40 18.77 -0.35
CA ASN A 25 38.40 18.09 -1.63
C ASN A 25 36.96 17.91 -2.11
N ARG A 26 36.71 18.11 -3.40
CA ARG A 26 35.38 17.93 -4.00
C ARG A 26 35.00 16.45 -3.98
N LEU A 27 33.82 16.15 -3.46
CA LEU A 27 33.19 14.84 -3.52
C LEU A 27 32.17 14.77 -4.67
N GLN A 28 31.24 15.72 -4.73
CA GLN A 28 30.21 15.77 -5.76
C GLN A 28 29.77 17.22 -6.01
N GLU A 29 29.47 17.54 -7.28
CA GLU A 29 28.75 18.75 -7.66
C GLU A 29 27.31 18.38 -8.02
N ILE A 30 26.36 19.12 -7.46
CA ILE A 30 24.92 18.90 -7.63
C ILE A 30 24.37 20.04 -8.47
N HIS A 31 23.85 19.69 -9.64
CA HIS A 31 23.09 20.61 -10.46
C HIS A 31 21.62 20.55 -10.03
N VAL A 32 21.08 21.69 -9.60
CA VAL A 32 19.71 21.80 -9.08
C VAL A 32 18.72 21.76 -10.26
N ASN A 33 18.43 20.56 -10.76
CA ASN A 33 17.45 20.31 -11.83
C ASN A 33 16.38 19.32 -11.36
N GLY A 34 15.72 19.60 -10.23
CA GLY A 34 14.58 18.83 -9.74
C GLY A 34 14.75 18.24 -8.34
N PHE A 35 13.84 17.33 -8.00
CA PHE A 35 13.77 16.66 -6.70
C PHE A 35 14.43 15.27 -6.78
N ASP A 36 15.75 15.21 -6.78
CA ASP A 36 16.48 13.95 -6.87
C ASP A 36 17.04 13.53 -5.50
N GLU A 37 16.81 12.27 -5.12
CA GLU A 37 17.57 11.63 -4.04
C GLU A 37 19.04 11.53 -4.49
N ILE A 38 19.96 12.12 -3.73
CA ILE A 38 21.38 12.17 -4.10
C ILE A 38 22.11 11.05 -3.38
N LEU A 39 22.54 10.05 -4.14
CA LEU A 39 23.42 8.98 -3.64
C LEU A 39 24.86 9.31 -4.00
N ILE A 40 25.75 9.20 -3.01
CA ILE A 40 27.18 9.42 -3.19
C ILE A 40 27.94 8.22 -2.66
N ASP A 41 28.64 7.54 -3.56
CA ASP A 41 29.56 6.48 -3.19
C ASP A 41 30.84 7.07 -2.60
N LEU A 42 31.12 6.71 -1.34
CA LEU A 42 32.29 7.20 -0.64
C LEU A 42 33.54 6.42 -1.11
N GLU A 43 34.46 7.13 -1.76
CA GLU A 43 35.75 6.58 -2.21
C GLU A 43 36.63 6.10 -1.04
N GLU A 44 37.60 5.22 -1.28
CA GLU A 44 38.49 4.70 -0.21
C GLU A 44 39.26 5.81 0.54
N ARG A 45 39.66 6.88 -0.16
CA ARG A 45 40.42 8.00 0.44
C ARG A 45 39.66 8.77 1.52
N ILE A 46 38.33 8.74 1.51
CA ILE A 46 37.48 9.41 2.51
C ILE A 46 37.10 8.45 3.65
N LYS A 47 37.40 7.15 3.57
CA LYS A 47 37.08 6.17 4.62
C LYS A 47 38.10 6.18 5.77
N THR A 48 38.31 7.36 6.37
CA THR A 48 39.23 7.56 7.50
C THR A 48 38.49 8.07 8.74
N GLN A 49 39.12 7.98 9.92
CA GLN A 49 38.55 8.57 11.12
C GLN A 49 38.68 10.09 11.11
N GLY A 50 37.66 10.80 11.59
CA GLY A 50 37.67 12.26 11.73
C GLY A 50 37.35 13.04 10.45
N VAL A 51 36.73 12.40 9.45
CA VAL A 51 36.30 13.06 8.22
C VAL A 51 35.21 14.09 8.50
N LEU A 52 35.35 15.27 7.92
CA LEU A 52 34.30 16.29 7.88
C LEU A 52 33.69 16.35 6.49
N LEU A 53 32.37 16.45 6.44
CA LEU A 53 31.61 16.73 5.22
C LEU A 53 31.05 18.14 5.30
N ARG A 54 31.02 18.86 4.18
CA ARG A 54 30.27 20.11 4.05
C ARG A 54 29.43 20.09 2.79
N ILE A 55 28.22 20.61 2.91
CA ILE A 55 27.32 20.89 1.80
C ILE A 55 27.22 22.41 1.74
N TRP A 56 27.66 23.01 0.64
CA TRP A 56 27.79 24.46 0.56
C TRP A 56 27.52 24.97 -0.85
N GLU A 57 27.02 26.20 -0.92
CA GLU A 57 26.81 26.93 -2.16
C GLU A 57 27.97 27.91 -2.34
N PRO A 58 28.70 27.87 -3.48
CA PRO A 58 29.87 28.71 -3.70
C PRO A 58 29.52 30.15 -4.04
N GLU A 59 28.36 30.39 -4.65
CA GLU A 59 27.87 31.73 -4.96
C GLU A 59 27.01 32.27 -3.81
N VAL A 60 27.26 33.52 -3.43
CA VAL A 60 26.47 34.18 -2.40
C VAL A 60 25.07 34.43 -2.96
N SER A 61 24.07 33.78 -2.35
CA SER A 61 22.62 33.81 -2.62
C SER A 61 21.94 35.20 -2.69
N ARG A 62 22.69 36.30 -2.54
CA ARG A 62 22.19 37.68 -2.68
C ARG A 62 21.75 38.05 -4.10
N LEU A 63 22.16 37.29 -5.12
CA LEU A 63 21.82 37.57 -6.52
C LEU A 63 20.75 36.64 -7.11
N THR A 64 20.43 35.51 -6.48
CA THR A 64 19.65 34.43 -7.12
C THR A 64 18.26 34.16 -6.53
N ASN A 65 17.88 34.71 -5.36
CA ASN A 65 16.60 34.42 -4.69
C ASN A 65 16.31 32.90 -4.51
N LEU A 66 17.34 32.05 -4.60
CA LEU A 66 17.21 30.62 -4.45
C LEU A 66 17.27 30.23 -2.97
N THR A 67 16.39 29.31 -2.58
CA THR A 67 16.34 28.72 -1.25
C THR A 67 16.39 27.21 -1.41
N TRP A 68 17.24 26.54 -0.63
CA TRP A 68 17.36 25.09 -0.61
C TRP A 68 17.25 24.58 0.83
N ALA A 69 16.72 23.37 0.98
CA ALA A 69 16.59 22.68 2.26
C ALA A 69 17.16 21.26 2.09
N LEU A 70 17.73 20.73 3.16
CA LEU A 70 18.26 19.37 3.23
C LEU A 70 17.42 18.58 4.24
N ASP A 71 17.04 17.36 3.88
CA ASP A 71 16.35 16.43 4.76
C ASP A 71 16.87 15.00 4.51
N ASP A 72 16.59 14.06 5.41
CA ASP A 72 16.96 12.64 5.31
C ASP A 72 18.47 12.36 5.09
N PHE A 73 19.35 13.18 5.69
CA PHE A 73 20.81 13.01 5.58
C PHE A 73 21.30 11.75 6.31
N TYR A 74 21.83 10.79 5.55
CA TYR A 74 22.39 9.55 6.07
C TYR A 74 23.80 9.29 5.53
N VAL A 75 24.72 8.94 6.43
CA VAL A 75 26.08 8.48 6.11
C VAL A 75 26.29 7.12 6.78
N GLY A 76 26.59 6.09 6.00
CA GLY A 76 26.78 4.75 6.53
C GLY A 76 27.25 3.74 5.48
N GLY A 77 26.95 2.46 5.70
CA GLY A 77 27.33 1.36 4.79
C GLY A 77 28.47 0.45 5.31
N ASN A 78 29.01 0.69 6.50
CA ASN A 78 30.07 -0.13 7.10
C ASN A 78 29.54 -1.31 7.96
N ARG A 79 28.27 -1.69 7.81
CA ARG A 79 27.67 -2.84 8.49
C ARG A 79 27.34 -3.89 7.46
N LYS A 80 27.52 -5.16 7.81
CA LYS A 80 26.88 -6.26 7.05
C LYS A 80 25.40 -5.89 6.92
N LEU A 81 24.93 -5.82 5.68
CA LEU A 81 23.55 -5.47 5.40
C LEU A 81 22.64 -6.47 6.11
N ALA A 82 21.58 -5.94 6.74
CA ALA A 82 20.58 -6.79 7.37
C ALA A 82 19.94 -7.68 6.31
N VAL A 83 19.59 -8.91 6.69
CA VAL A 83 18.77 -9.78 5.85
C VAL A 83 17.32 -9.47 6.20
N GLY A 84 16.64 -8.75 5.31
CA GLY A 84 15.30 -8.26 5.57
C GLY A 84 15.20 -7.20 6.67
N VAL A 85 13.98 -6.95 7.14
CA VAL A 85 13.67 -6.03 8.24
C VAL A 85 12.51 -6.57 9.08
N PHE A 86 12.55 -6.31 10.38
CA PHE A 86 11.43 -6.55 11.28
C PHE A 86 11.28 -5.35 12.21
N GLN A 87 10.08 -4.77 12.28
CA GLN A 87 9.75 -3.71 13.23
C GLN A 87 8.27 -3.80 13.64
N ASN A 88 8.01 -3.87 14.94
CA ASN A 88 6.67 -3.95 15.55
C ASN A 88 6.29 -2.70 16.38
N PHE A 89 7.16 -1.69 16.40
CA PHE A 89 6.98 -0.37 17.06
C PHE A 89 6.45 -0.38 18.51
N SER A 90 6.51 -1.53 19.22
CA SER A 90 5.88 -1.69 20.53
C SER A 90 6.74 -1.18 21.69
N GLU A 91 8.08 -1.25 21.56
CA GLU A 91 8.99 -1.04 22.70
C GLU A 91 10.25 -0.20 22.40
N SER A 92 10.49 0.28 21.16
CA SER A 92 11.79 0.89 20.85
C SER A 92 11.74 2.11 19.93
N GLN A 93 12.41 3.19 20.36
CA GLN A 93 12.93 4.24 19.47
C GLN A 93 14.09 3.75 18.58
N ASN A 94 14.43 2.45 18.62
CA ASN A 94 15.49 1.89 17.78
C ASN A 94 14.99 1.70 16.33
N LEU A 95 15.06 2.79 15.57
CA LEU A 95 14.72 2.85 14.15
C LEU A 95 15.95 2.69 13.25
N ASN A 96 16.98 1.98 13.71
CA ASN A 96 18.24 1.79 12.97
C ASN A 96 18.09 0.99 11.67
N HIS A 97 16.88 0.59 11.30
CA HIS A 97 16.55 -0.08 10.04
C HIS A 97 15.96 0.86 8.99
N PHE A 98 15.75 2.14 9.32
CA PHE A 98 15.14 3.12 8.43
C PHE A 98 16.11 4.26 8.12
N VAL A 99 16.16 4.67 6.85
CA VAL A 99 16.80 5.92 6.42
C VAL A 99 15.98 7.10 6.92
N SER A 100 14.66 7.02 6.72
CA SER A 100 13.75 8.09 7.06
C SER A 100 12.35 7.62 7.37
N TYR A 101 11.64 8.44 8.16
CA TYR A 101 10.24 8.30 8.53
C TYR A 101 9.59 9.70 8.55
N SER A 102 9.70 10.42 7.44
CA SER A 102 9.27 11.82 7.32
C SER A 102 7.82 12.03 7.76
N PHE A 103 7.60 13.09 8.53
CA PHE A 103 6.29 13.49 9.08
C PHE A 103 5.56 12.45 9.96
N ALA A 104 6.27 11.42 10.41
CA ALA A 104 5.72 10.36 11.24
C ALA A 104 6.05 10.55 12.73
N LYS A 105 5.16 10.11 13.61
CA LYS A 105 5.35 10.10 15.08
C LYS A 105 5.24 8.67 15.62
N ILE A 106 6.21 8.25 16.43
CA ILE A 106 6.21 6.93 17.06
C ILE A 106 5.36 6.98 18.34
N GLY A 107 4.54 5.96 18.57
CA GLY A 107 3.81 5.78 19.82
C GLY A 107 2.68 6.78 20.05
N SER A 108 2.29 7.57 19.03
CA SER A 108 1.18 8.53 19.15
C SER A 108 -0.19 7.94 18.85
N SER A 109 -0.30 6.67 18.47
CA SER A 109 -1.58 5.99 18.32
C SER A 109 -1.93 5.22 19.60
N ASN A 110 -3.22 5.19 19.95
CA ASN A 110 -3.74 4.38 21.06
C ASN A 110 -3.52 2.87 20.87
N GLN A 111 -3.06 2.45 19.68
CA GLN A 111 -2.91 1.06 19.26
C GLN A 111 -1.44 0.62 19.15
N GLY A 112 -0.48 1.52 19.41
CA GLY A 112 0.94 1.31 19.14
C GLY A 112 1.27 1.43 17.65
N GLY A 113 2.52 1.71 17.29
CA GLY A 113 2.90 1.94 15.90
C GLY A 113 3.63 3.24 15.63
N ILE A 114 3.85 3.49 14.34
CA ILE A 114 4.26 4.78 13.80
C ILE A 114 3.08 5.40 13.04
N HIS A 115 2.80 6.68 13.32
CA HIS A 115 1.58 7.39 12.95
C HIS A 115 1.88 8.59 12.06
N TRP A 116 1.12 8.74 10.99
CA TRP A 116 1.05 9.96 10.20
C TRP A 116 -0.28 10.66 10.47
N SER A 117 -0.22 11.96 10.78
CA SER A 117 -1.41 12.77 11.07
C SER A 117 -1.93 13.46 9.81
N GLU A 118 -3.24 13.63 9.71
CA GLU A 118 -3.90 14.42 8.66
C GLU A 118 -3.54 15.92 8.71
N GLU A 119 -3.01 16.40 9.83
CA GLU A 119 -2.54 17.78 10.01
C GLU A 119 -1.14 18.02 9.43
N SER A 120 -0.39 16.95 9.16
CA SER A 120 0.98 17.02 8.63
C SER A 120 0.99 16.90 7.10
N PRO A 121 2.04 17.39 6.42
CA PRO A 121 2.30 17.03 5.03
C PRO A 121 2.35 15.50 4.84
N PRO A 122 2.03 14.99 3.64
CA PRO A 122 2.16 13.56 3.35
C PRO A 122 3.60 13.09 3.59
N GLY A 123 3.75 12.03 4.37
CA GLY A 123 5.07 11.49 4.74
C GLY A 123 5.45 10.21 4.01
N SER A 124 6.62 9.69 4.40
CA SER A 124 7.17 8.45 3.87
C SER A 124 7.92 7.69 4.95
N LEU A 125 8.09 6.38 4.73
CA LEU A 125 8.98 5.52 5.50
C LEU A 125 9.89 4.79 4.52
N THR A 126 11.20 4.95 4.65
CA THR A 126 12.19 4.32 3.78
C THR A 126 13.15 3.48 4.61
N THR A 127 13.32 2.21 4.24
CA THR A 127 14.25 1.31 4.91
C THR A 127 15.70 1.63 4.57
N LEU A 128 16.65 1.27 5.44
CA LEU A 128 18.03 1.11 5.05
C LEU A 128 18.16 0.02 3.97
N PRO A 129 19.27 0.03 3.20
CA PRO A 129 19.56 -1.05 2.28
C PRO A 129 19.67 -2.38 3.03
N MET A 130 19.13 -3.44 2.43
CA MET A 130 19.06 -4.76 3.03
C MET A 130 19.21 -5.85 1.96
N VAL A 131 19.59 -7.06 2.39
CA VAL A 131 19.53 -8.25 1.55
C VAL A 131 18.08 -8.74 1.52
N ILE A 132 17.52 -8.86 0.32
CA ILE A 132 16.23 -9.47 0.04
C ILE A 132 16.52 -10.78 -0.69
N GLY A 133 16.23 -11.89 -0.01
CA GLY A 133 16.47 -13.24 -0.51
C GLY A 133 15.39 -13.73 -1.46
N GLU A 134 15.54 -14.99 -1.86
CA GLU A 134 14.55 -15.71 -2.67
C GLU A 134 13.26 -15.92 -1.88
N ASP A 135 12.11 -15.81 -2.55
CA ASP A 135 10.77 -16.04 -1.97
C ASP A 135 10.43 -15.23 -0.72
N PHE A 136 11.13 -14.11 -0.47
CA PHE A 136 10.82 -13.24 0.65
C PHE A 136 9.38 -12.71 0.55
N ILE A 137 8.79 -12.39 1.69
CA ILE A 137 7.50 -11.72 1.80
C ILE A 137 7.68 -10.34 2.41
N ILE A 138 6.82 -9.41 2.01
CA ILE A 138 6.58 -8.17 2.75
C ILE A 138 5.25 -8.34 3.49
N GLU A 139 5.29 -8.31 4.82
CA GLU A 139 4.10 -8.32 5.67
C GLU A 139 3.96 -6.97 6.39
N LEU A 140 2.86 -6.27 6.15
CA LEU A 140 2.53 -4.99 6.76
C LEU A 140 1.26 -5.13 7.61
N THR A 141 1.22 -4.49 8.77
CA THR A 141 -0.03 -4.21 9.48
C THR A 141 -0.28 -2.71 9.47
N ILE A 142 -1.31 -2.28 8.73
CA ILE A 142 -1.66 -0.87 8.59
C ILE A 142 -3.07 -0.59 9.10
N ALA A 143 -3.33 0.64 9.50
CA ALA A 143 -4.65 1.13 9.86
C ALA A 143 -4.86 2.55 9.33
N PHE A 144 -6.08 2.85 8.90
CA PHE A 144 -6.46 4.17 8.40
C PHE A 144 -7.46 4.82 9.34
N TYR A 145 -7.30 6.12 9.56
CA TYR A 145 -8.17 6.94 10.40
C TYR A 145 -8.47 8.23 9.64
N SER A 146 -9.71 8.44 9.24
CA SER A 146 -10.12 9.77 8.81
C SER A 146 -11.61 9.98 9.03
N MET A 147 -11.96 11.19 9.42
CA MET A 147 -13.33 11.60 9.72
C MET A 147 -14.08 12.20 8.52
N LYS A 148 -13.42 12.39 7.36
CA LYS A 148 -14.07 13.00 6.17
C LYS A 148 -14.29 11.97 5.06
N GLU A 149 -15.52 11.86 4.56
CA GLU A 149 -15.85 11.13 3.33
C GLU A 149 -15.57 12.03 2.13
N THR A 150 -14.33 12.05 1.67
CA THR A 150 -13.95 12.79 0.46
C THR A 150 -13.60 11.83 -0.69
N CYS A 151 -13.90 12.25 -1.92
CA CYS A 151 -13.44 11.57 -3.13
C CYS A 151 -11.97 11.93 -3.44
N THR A 152 -11.10 11.80 -2.43
CA THR A 152 -9.68 12.08 -2.52
C THR A 152 -8.90 10.82 -2.92
N LEU A 153 -7.79 11.01 -3.63
CA LEU A 153 -6.83 9.98 -4.04
C LEU A 153 -5.95 9.49 -2.88
N ASP A 154 -6.49 9.48 -1.66
CA ASP A 154 -5.76 9.21 -0.43
C ASP A 154 -5.36 7.73 -0.34
N LYS A 155 -4.06 7.46 -0.43
CA LYS A 155 -3.51 6.10 -0.39
C LYS A 155 -2.08 6.07 0.13
N VAL A 156 -1.65 4.91 0.57
CA VAL A 156 -0.25 4.56 0.81
C VAL A 156 0.23 3.68 -0.32
N GLU A 157 1.32 4.07 -0.98
CA GLU A 157 1.97 3.28 -2.03
C GLU A 157 3.21 2.56 -1.47
N LEU A 158 3.28 1.25 -1.71
CA LEU A 158 4.47 0.46 -1.43
C LEU A 158 5.36 0.40 -2.67
N HIS A 159 6.63 0.74 -2.46
CA HIS A 159 7.65 0.71 -3.49
C HIS A 159 8.86 -0.13 -3.06
N TYR A 160 9.55 -0.69 -4.05
CA TYR A 160 10.79 -1.43 -3.92
C TYR A 160 11.83 -0.92 -4.91
N ARG A 161 13.12 -1.00 -4.58
CA ARG A 161 14.22 -0.82 -5.52
C ARG A 161 15.37 -1.77 -5.23
N TYR A 162 16.10 -2.15 -6.27
CA TYR A 162 17.23 -3.09 -6.19
C TYR A 162 18.43 -2.53 -5.44
N SER A 163 18.67 -1.22 -5.54
CA SER A 163 19.72 -0.53 -4.80
C SER A 163 19.35 0.93 -4.58
N PRO A 164 19.96 1.62 -3.60
CA PRO A 164 19.92 3.07 -3.51
C PRO A 164 20.25 3.73 -4.85
N GLY A 165 19.62 4.88 -5.14
CA GLY A 165 19.84 5.63 -6.38
C GLY A 165 19.14 5.07 -7.62
N LEU A 166 18.67 3.81 -7.61
CA LEU A 166 17.87 3.27 -8.69
C LEU A 166 16.39 3.67 -8.57
N ARG A 167 15.69 3.57 -9.70
CA ARG A 167 14.27 3.87 -9.80
C ARG A 167 13.43 2.96 -8.91
N TRP A 168 12.46 3.57 -8.24
CA TRP A 168 11.42 2.87 -7.48
C TRP A 168 10.44 2.12 -8.38
N ILE A 169 10.14 0.88 -8.01
CA ILE A 169 9.17 -0.03 -8.61
C ILE A 169 7.96 -0.09 -7.68
N HIS A 170 6.76 0.12 -8.23
CA HIS A 170 5.51 0.05 -7.48
C HIS A 170 5.12 -1.41 -7.22
N LEU A 171 4.80 -1.74 -5.97
CA LEU A 171 4.36 -3.08 -5.55
C LEU A 171 2.89 -3.13 -5.14
N GLY A 172 2.32 -2.00 -4.69
CA GLY A 172 0.94 -1.99 -4.21
C GLY A 172 0.46 -0.61 -3.79
N SER A 173 -0.86 -0.41 -3.81
CA SER A 173 -1.53 0.78 -3.27
C SER A 173 -2.56 0.33 -2.25
N PHE A 174 -2.65 1.08 -1.15
CA PHE A 174 -3.53 0.79 -0.02
C PHE A 174 -4.31 2.03 0.35
N SER A 175 -5.64 1.96 0.32
CA SER A 175 -6.49 3.12 0.64
C SER A 175 -7.48 2.81 1.76
N ARG A 176 -7.97 3.84 2.47
CA ARG A 176 -9.10 3.68 3.41
C ARG A 176 -10.30 2.99 2.77
N ARG A 177 -10.51 3.27 1.48
CA ARG A 177 -11.57 2.66 0.68
C ARG A 177 -11.41 1.15 0.51
N GLU A 178 -10.18 0.63 0.64
CA GLU A 178 -9.79 -0.79 0.64
C GLU A 178 -9.90 -1.46 2.02
N PHE A 179 -9.94 -0.68 3.11
CA PHE A 179 -9.68 -1.17 4.46
C PHE A 179 -10.65 -0.53 5.46
N GLN A 180 -11.54 -1.35 6.06
CA GLN A 180 -12.57 -0.86 6.99
C GLN A 180 -11.97 0.05 8.08
N ASN A 181 -12.61 1.20 8.30
CA ASN A 181 -12.13 2.25 9.21
C ASN A 181 -11.84 1.68 10.61
N ASN A 182 -10.72 2.09 11.21
CA ASN A 182 -10.32 1.71 12.58
C ASN A 182 -10.05 0.21 12.82
N THR A 183 -9.75 -0.57 11.77
CA THR A 183 -9.31 -1.96 11.93
C THR A 183 -7.90 -2.14 11.39
N HIS A 184 -7.06 -2.87 12.14
CA HIS A 184 -5.74 -3.28 11.66
C HIS A 184 -5.91 -4.27 10.50
N GLN A 185 -5.23 -3.99 9.40
CA GLN A 185 -5.28 -4.81 8.20
C GLN A 185 -3.89 -5.36 7.90
N ARG A 186 -3.80 -6.69 7.79
CA ARG A 186 -2.57 -7.38 7.41
C ARG A 186 -2.50 -7.54 5.89
N ILE A 187 -1.40 -7.08 5.35
CA ILE A 187 -1.11 -7.10 3.92
C ILE A 187 0.14 -7.93 3.73
N LEU A 188 0.04 -8.96 2.88
CA LEU A 188 1.14 -9.88 2.58
C LEU A 188 1.48 -9.78 1.10
N ILE A 189 2.70 -9.38 0.74
CA ILE A 189 3.14 -9.26 -0.65
C ILE A 189 4.27 -10.23 -0.90
N PRO A 190 4.08 -11.26 -1.75
CA PRO A 190 5.16 -12.16 -2.10
C PRO A 190 6.15 -11.46 -3.02
N LEU A 191 7.44 -11.59 -2.74
CA LEU A 191 8.53 -11.18 -3.61
C LEU A 191 9.01 -12.43 -4.35
N ASN A 192 8.94 -12.39 -5.67
CA ASN A 192 9.46 -13.48 -6.51
C ASN A 192 10.98 -13.36 -6.70
N ASN A 193 11.59 -14.35 -7.35
CA ASN A 193 13.04 -14.39 -7.63
C ASN A 193 13.56 -13.16 -8.40
N GLN A 194 12.71 -12.45 -9.13
CA GLN A 194 13.11 -11.22 -9.82
C GLN A 194 13.37 -10.07 -8.84
N HIS A 195 12.83 -10.10 -7.62
CA HIS A 195 13.04 -9.07 -6.61
C HIS A 195 14.24 -9.34 -5.70
N GLN A 196 15.02 -10.40 -5.95
CA GLN A 196 16.20 -10.71 -5.16
C GLN A 196 17.25 -9.61 -5.32
N THR A 197 17.84 -9.17 -4.21
CA THR A 197 18.92 -8.18 -4.22
C THR A 197 19.73 -8.24 -2.94
N SER A 198 21.03 -7.98 -3.05
CA SER A 198 21.90 -7.84 -1.88
C SER A 198 21.84 -6.45 -1.24
N ASN A 199 21.17 -5.46 -1.86
CA ASN A 199 21.23 -4.06 -1.45
C ASN A 199 19.89 -3.31 -1.61
N GLY A 200 18.77 -4.02 -1.51
CA GLY A 200 17.44 -3.47 -1.80
C GLY A 200 16.89 -2.52 -0.74
N GLN A 201 15.93 -1.70 -1.13
CA GLN A 201 15.17 -0.85 -0.22
C GLN A 201 13.68 -0.93 -0.49
N ILE A 202 12.91 -0.67 0.56
CA ILE A 202 11.47 -0.57 0.51
C ILE A 202 11.05 0.81 1.02
N ARG A 203 10.00 1.36 0.40
CA ARG A 203 9.42 2.64 0.77
C ARG A 203 7.90 2.57 0.82
N LEU A 204 7.33 3.07 1.92
CA LEU A 204 5.92 3.43 2.00
C LEU A 204 5.82 4.93 1.75
N LEU A 205 4.98 5.32 0.80
CA LEU A 205 4.78 6.72 0.40
C LEU A 205 3.31 7.10 0.59
N GLN A 206 3.05 8.12 1.39
CA GLN A 206 1.71 8.67 1.55
C GLN A 206 1.35 9.59 0.38
N ILE A 207 0.23 9.32 -0.28
CA ILE A 207 -0.34 10.15 -1.34
C ILE A 207 -1.63 10.75 -0.81
N GLY A 208 -1.62 12.07 -0.57
CA GLY A 208 -2.77 12.78 0.02
C GLY A 208 -2.67 12.96 1.54
N ARG A 209 -3.64 13.67 2.13
CA ARG A 209 -3.61 14.08 3.55
C ARG A 209 -4.68 13.37 4.35
N PHE A 210 -4.27 12.35 5.07
CA PHE A 210 -5.13 11.51 5.91
C PHE A 210 -4.31 10.92 7.06
N ALA A 211 -4.96 10.48 8.13
CA ALA A 211 -4.25 9.82 9.22
C ALA A 211 -4.17 8.31 8.99
N TRP A 212 -3.02 7.73 9.28
CA TRP A 212 -2.80 6.28 9.19
C TRP A 212 -1.65 5.84 10.09
N ASP A 213 -1.69 4.56 10.48
CA ASP A 213 -0.65 3.91 11.28
C ASP A 213 -0.03 2.75 10.51
N LEU A 214 1.27 2.57 10.72
CA LEU A 214 1.97 1.32 10.48
C LEU A 214 2.33 0.70 11.84
N LEU A 215 1.80 -0.49 12.10
CA LEU A 215 2.00 -1.21 13.36
C LEU A 215 3.05 -2.29 13.25
N HIS A 216 3.25 -2.82 12.05
CA HIS A 216 4.19 -3.91 11.80
C HIS A 216 4.72 -3.83 10.37
N ILE A 217 6.02 -3.99 10.21
CA ILE A 217 6.67 -4.26 8.93
C ILE A 217 7.63 -5.44 9.11
N TYR A 218 7.45 -6.45 8.26
CA TYR A 218 8.34 -7.58 8.14
C TYR A 218 8.70 -7.78 6.67
N VAL A 219 9.99 -7.95 6.40
CA VAL A 219 10.54 -8.33 5.11
C VAL A 219 11.50 -9.46 5.39
N GLY A 220 11.24 -10.64 4.84
CA GLY A 220 12.01 -11.83 5.16
C GLY A 220 11.39 -13.09 4.61
N GLU A 221 11.96 -14.23 4.97
CA GLU A 221 11.45 -15.53 4.58
C GLU A 221 10.01 -15.76 5.09
N PRO A 222 9.15 -16.41 4.31
CA PRO A 222 7.80 -16.70 4.74
C PRO A 222 7.83 -17.67 5.92
N CYS A 223 7.11 -17.34 6.98
CA CYS A 223 6.83 -18.29 8.05
C CYS A 223 6.04 -19.50 7.51
N GLU A 224 6.16 -20.65 8.19
CA GLU A 224 5.43 -21.87 7.85
C GLU A 224 3.91 -21.62 7.75
N GLU A 225 3.30 -22.05 6.65
CA GLU A 225 1.91 -21.78 6.26
C GLU A 225 1.49 -20.29 6.36
N SER A 226 2.46 -19.36 6.32
CA SER A 226 2.25 -17.94 6.59
C SER A 226 1.45 -17.71 7.89
N CYS A 227 1.78 -18.46 8.94
CA CYS A 227 1.12 -18.41 10.24
C CYS A 227 -0.39 -18.67 10.16
N SER A 228 -0.81 -19.51 9.21
CA SER A 228 -2.22 -19.72 8.86
C SER A 228 -2.98 -18.40 8.75
N GLY A 229 -2.29 -17.30 8.40
CA GLY A 229 -2.62 -15.87 8.58
C GLY A 229 -3.49 -15.50 9.79
N ARG A 230 -3.27 -16.16 10.92
CA ARG A 230 -3.85 -15.87 12.24
C ARG A 230 -2.76 -15.46 13.22
N GLY A 231 -1.75 -14.81 12.68
CA GLY A 231 -0.58 -14.33 13.37
C GLY A 231 0.25 -13.48 12.42
N PHE A 232 1.40 -13.03 12.90
CA PHE A 232 2.42 -12.34 12.10
C PHE A 232 3.74 -13.08 12.21
N CYS A 233 4.60 -12.90 11.22
CA CYS A 233 5.89 -13.55 11.17
C CYS A 233 6.94 -12.73 11.95
N ASN A 234 7.61 -13.37 12.90
CA ASN A 234 8.72 -12.79 13.64
C ASN A 234 9.95 -13.71 13.48
N GLN A 235 10.86 -13.33 12.58
CA GLN A 235 12.12 -14.04 12.34
C GLN A 235 11.92 -15.56 12.14
N GLY A 236 10.97 -15.95 11.28
CA GLY A 236 10.65 -17.35 10.98
C GLY A 236 9.74 -18.05 11.99
N ARG A 237 9.35 -17.38 13.09
CA ARG A 237 8.38 -17.91 14.07
C ARG A 237 7.07 -17.13 14.03
N CYS A 238 5.96 -17.86 14.06
CA CYS A 238 4.64 -17.24 14.12
C CYS A 238 4.29 -16.72 15.52
N VAL A 239 3.81 -15.48 15.58
CA VAL A 239 3.19 -14.90 16.76
C VAL A 239 1.68 -14.82 16.52
N CYS A 240 0.92 -15.60 17.29
CA CYS A 240 -0.49 -15.83 17.02
C CYS A 240 -1.42 -14.76 17.58
N ASP A 241 -2.53 -14.55 16.87
CA ASP A 241 -3.65 -13.73 17.28
C ASP A 241 -4.37 -14.35 18.47
N SER A 242 -5.03 -13.51 19.26
CA SER A 242 -5.90 -13.96 20.35
C SER A 242 -6.89 -15.03 19.88
N GLY A 243 -6.84 -16.21 20.51
CA GLY A 243 -7.69 -17.36 20.18
C GLY A 243 -7.06 -18.37 19.21
N TYR A 244 -5.85 -18.11 18.72
CA TYR A 244 -5.06 -19.01 17.87
C TYR A 244 -3.76 -19.38 18.59
N ASP A 245 -3.21 -20.55 18.26
CA ASP A 245 -2.06 -21.10 18.97
C ASP A 245 -1.32 -22.13 18.09
N GLY A 246 -0.18 -22.60 18.58
CA GLY A 246 0.68 -23.55 17.89
C GLY A 246 1.63 -22.89 16.88
N PRO A 247 2.51 -23.69 16.25
CA PRO A 247 3.63 -23.19 15.44
C PRO A 247 3.19 -22.41 14.20
N VAL A 248 1.99 -22.70 13.67
CA VAL A 248 1.41 -22.06 12.49
C VAL A 248 0.14 -21.27 12.81
N CYS A 249 -0.17 -20.98 14.08
CA CYS A 249 -1.40 -20.27 14.50
C CYS A 249 -2.70 -20.89 13.99
N SER A 250 -2.76 -22.23 14.03
CA SER A 250 -3.97 -22.96 13.64
C SER A 250 -5.13 -22.68 14.60
N ALA A 251 -6.36 -22.70 14.08
CA ALA A 251 -7.54 -22.57 14.93
C ALA A 251 -7.70 -23.81 15.82
N LYS A 252 -7.91 -23.62 17.12
CA LYS A 252 -8.34 -24.71 18.02
C LYS A 252 -9.71 -25.21 17.52
N ASN A 253 -9.73 -26.36 16.82
CA ASN A 253 -10.89 -27.14 16.37
C ASN A 253 -12.25 -26.41 16.39
N GLN A 254 -12.43 -25.41 15.54
CA GLN A 254 -13.77 -24.93 15.17
C GLN A 254 -14.00 -25.23 13.69
N SER A 255 -14.46 -26.44 13.43
CA SER A 255 -15.09 -26.83 12.17
C SER A 255 -16.43 -26.10 12.01
N LYS A 256 -16.40 -24.79 11.79
CA LYS A 256 -17.58 -24.11 11.25
C LYS A 256 -17.73 -24.60 9.81
N LYS A 257 -18.78 -25.39 9.54
CA LYS A 257 -19.18 -25.78 8.18
C LYS A 257 -19.27 -24.52 7.33
N GLN A 258 -18.23 -24.23 6.55
CA GLN A 258 -18.29 -23.14 5.59
C GLN A 258 -19.33 -23.54 4.55
N GLN A 259 -20.44 -22.80 4.50
CA GLN A 259 -21.45 -23.02 3.47
C GLN A 259 -20.81 -22.72 2.11
N ASN A 260 -20.81 -23.73 1.23
CA ASN A 260 -20.20 -23.63 -0.11
C ASN A 260 -20.99 -22.69 -1.04
N ARG A 261 -22.27 -22.39 -0.75
CA ARG A 261 -23.06 -21.42 -1.50
C ARG A 261 -23.26 -20.16 -0.67
N LYS A 262 -22.68 -19.06 -1.14
CA LYS A 262 -22.88 -17.72 -0.56
C LYS A 262 -23.69 -16.89 -1.54
N VAL A 263 -24.78 -16.31 -1.05
CA VAL A 263 -25.66 -15.43 -1.83
C VAL A 263 -25.77 -14.13 -1.05
N GLU A 264 -25.67 -13.02 -1.75
CA GLU A 264 -25.87 -11.69 -1.21
C GLU A 264 -26.87 -10.95 -2.11
N ASN A 265 -27.93 -10.42 -1.52
CA ASN A 265 -29.01 -9.69 -2.17
C ASN A 265 -29.13 -8.25 -1.66
N PHE A 266 -28.27 -7.82 -0.72
CA PHE A 266 -28.21 -6.48 -0.14
C PHE A 266 -29.45 -6.05 0.67
N ASP A 267 -30.46 -6.91 0.81
CA ASP A 267 -31.71 -6.59 1.50
C ASP A 267 -31.53 -6.37 3.01
N ASN A 268 -30.48 -6.96 3.61
CA ASN A 268 -30.16 -6.84 5.04
C ASN A 268 -29.05 -5.83 5.36
N GLY A 269 -28.59 -5.04 4.37
CA GLY A 269 -27.46 -4.13 4.53
C GLY A 269 -26.09 -4.83 4.56
N ILE A 270 -25.01 -4.05 4.46
CA ILE A 270 -23.63 -4.56 4.30
C ILE A 270 -22.94 -4.89 5.63
N GLU A 271 -23.26 -4.17 6.71
CA GLU A 271 -22.59 -4.31 8.01
C GLU A 271 -22.67 -5.75 8.57
N ASN A 272 -23.74 -6.47 8.22
CA ASN A 272 -23.96 -7.86 8.63
C ASN A 272 -23.71 -8.89 7.51
N SER A 273 -23.17 -8.49 6.36
CA SER A 273 -22.94 -9.41 5.24
C SER A 273 -21.88 -10.45 5.61
N ALA A 274 -22.23 -11.74 5.46
CA ALA A 274 -21.28 -12.85 5.60
C ALA A 274 -20.38 -13.05 4.36
N VAL A 275 -20.61 -12.25 3.32
CA VAL A 275 -20.02 -12.40 1.98
C VAL A 275 -19.16 -11.20 1.62
N ILE A 276 -19.56 -10.00 2.01
CA ILE A 276 -18.89 -8.74 1.64
C ILE A 276 -18.14 -8.18 2.85
N ASN A 277 -16.95 -7.64 2.61
CA ASN A 277 -16.16 -6.92 3.60
C ASN A 277 -16.13 -5.42 3.31
N LEU A 278 -16.31 -5.01 2.05
CA LEU A 278 -15.94 -3.66 1.69
C LEU A 278 -16.70 -3.17 0.48
N LEU A 279 -17.20 -1.95 0.60
CA LEU A 279 -17.86 -1.23 -0.45
C LEU A 279 -17.40 0.22 -0.44
N THR A 280 -17.12 0.77 -1.62
CA THR A 280 -17.18 2.21 -1.86
C THR A 280 -18.36 2.49 -2.77
N GLY A 281 -19.33 3.24 -2.26
CA GLY A 281 -20.65 3.38 -2.87
C GLY A 281 -21.77 3.19 -1.85
N GLY A 282 -23.00 3.02 -2.35
CA GLY A 282 -24.20 2.93 -1.50
C GLY A 282 -25.11 1.79 -1.90
N ILE A 283 -25.97 1.37 -0.96
CA ILE A 283 -27.13 0.53 -1.26
C ILE A 283 -28.34 1.45 -1.40
N ASP A 284 -29.14 1.23 -2.44
CA ASP A 284 -30.44 1.91 -2.61
C ASP A 284 -31.49 0.89 -3.09
N ASN A 285 -32.76 1.30 -3.10
CA ASN A 285 -33.90 0.50 -3.52
C ASN A 285 -34.99 1.27 -4.28
N ARG A 286 -34.84 2.59 -4.45
CA ARG A 286 -35.92 3.48 -4.89
C ARG A 286 -36.18 3.46 -6.39
N CYS A 287 -35.16 3.17 -7.22
CA CYS A 287 -35.25 3.33 -8.67
C CYS A 287 -34.97 2.05 -9.47
N SER A 288 -34.56 0.96 -8.81
CA SER A 288 -34.33 -0.39 -9.39
C SER A 288 -33.77 -0.40 -10.82
N PRO A 289 -32.59 0.20 -11.08
CA PRO A 289 -32.03 0.33 -12.43
C PRO A 289 -31.72 -1.02 -13.08
N ILE A 290 -31.62 -2.10 -12.30
CA ILE A 290 -31.32 -3.45 -12.77
C ILE A 290 -32.57 -4.31 -13.02
N ALA A 291 -33.78 -3.75 -12.90
CA ALA A 291 -35.00 -4.46 -13.24
C ALA A 291 -35.05 -4.83 -14.75
N PRO A 292 -35.68 -5.96 -15.13
CA PRO A 292 -36.33 -6.97 -14.26
C PRO A 292 -35.37 -8.04 -13.73
N LEU A 293 -34.06 -7.93 -14.02
CA LEU A 293 -33.08 -8.98 -13.74
C LEU A 293 -32.65 -9.04 -12.28
N GLY A 294 -32.73 -7.91 -11.56
CA GLY A 294 -32.64 -7.81 -10.10
C GLY A 294 -33.91 -7.19 -9.49
N ARG A 295 -34.14 -7.44 -8.20
CA ARG A 295 -35.26 -6.93 -7.40
C ARG A 295 -34.75 -6.58 -6.00
N GLY A 296 -35.39 -5.60 -5.35
CA GLY A 296 -35.04 -5.20 -3.98
C GLY A 296 -33.88 -4.22 -3.94
N ASN A 297 -33.06 -4.34 -2.89
CA ASN A 297 -31.90 -3.50 -2.72
C ASN A 297 -30.84 -3.79 -3.79
N TYR A 298 -30.14 -2.76 -4.26
CA TYR A 298 -29.08 -2.89 -5.23
C TYR A 298 -27.87 -2.06 -4.85
N LEU A 299 -26.71 -2.52 -5.31
CA LEU A 299 -25.43 -1.87 -5.09
C LEU A 299 -25.19 -0.79 -6.14
N ILE A 300 -24.83 0.41 -5.69
CA ILE A 300 -24.37 1.52 -6.53
C ILE A 300 -22.88 1.69 -6.29
N LEU A 301 -22.09 1.42 -7.33
CA LEU A 301 -20.68 1.77 -7.38
C LEU A 301 -20.56 3.16 -8.02
N ASP A 302 -20.34 4.18 -7.20
CA ASP A 302 -20.22 5.57 -7.67
C ASP A 302 -18.81 5.84 -8.24
N SER A 303 -18.72 6.59 -9.33
CA SER A 303 -17.52 6.81 -10.14
C SER A 303 -16.45 7.70 -9.49
N CYS A 304 -16.43 7.85 -8.17
CA CYS A 304 -15.30 8.48 -7.51
C CYS A 304 -14.07 7.57 -7.62
N GLN A 305 -13.33 7.61 -8.74
CA GLN A 305 -12.04 6.99 -9.16
C GLN A 305 -11.61 5.59 -8.64
N TYR A 306 -12.09 5.13 -7.49
CA TYR A 306 -11.90 3.83 -6.88
C TYR A 306 -13.24 3.38 -6.27
N SER A 307 -14.12 2.92 -7.15
CA SER A 307 -15.34 2.21 -6.77
C SER A 307 -15.01 0.72 -6.62
N LEU A 308 -15.14 0.17 -5.42
CA LEU A 308 -14.62 -1.13 -5.03
C LEU A 308 -15.68 -1.88 -4.23
N LEU A 309 -15.99 -3.09 -4.68
CA LEU A 309 -16.64 -4.11 -3.87
C LEU A 309 -15.64 -5.22 -3.59
N MET A 310 -15.45 -5.64 -2.34
CA MET A 310 -14.60 -6.79 -1.99
C MET A 310 -15.33 -7.79 -1.09
N THR A 311 -15.15 -9.06 -1.41
CA THR A 311 -15.65 -10.19 -0.60
C THR A 311 -14.77 -10.47 0.62
N ARG A 312 -15.37 -11.10 1.65
CA ARG A 312 -14.60 -11.79 2.69
C ARG A 312 -13.87 -12.99 2.09
N SER A 313 -12.89 -13.56 2.79
CA SER A 313 -12.30 -14.84 2.36
C SER A 313 -13.36 -15.94 2.24
N MET A 314 -13.33 -16.70 1.16
CA MET A 314 -14.29 -17.77 0.87
C MET A 314 -13.59 -19.02 0.35
N ASN A 315 -14.08 -20.19 0.76
CA ASN A 315 -13.70 -21.45 0.15
C ASN A 315 -14.50 -21.65 -1.14
N THR A 316 -13.82 -21.60 -2.28
CA THR A 316 -14.42 -21.73 -3.62
C THR A 316 -14.05 -23.02 -4.34
N ASN A 317 -13.45 -24.00 -3.64
CA ASN A 317 -13.03 -25.27 -4.25
C ASN A 317 -14.16 -25.99 -5.02
N ASN A 318 -15.38 -25.92 -4.48
CA ASN A 318 -16.56 -26.56 -5.05
C ASN A 318 -17.44 -25.60 -5.88
N ASN A 319 -17.03 -24.33 -6.03
CA ASN A 319 -17.79 -23.32 -6.74
C ASN A 319 -17.37 -23.28 -8.21
N ARG A 320 -18.33 -23.17 -9.12
CA ARG A 320 -18.09 -23.24 -10.57
C ARG A 320 -18.15 -21.89 -11.27
N GLU A 321 -18.86 -20.93 -10.71
CA GLU A 321 -19.10 -19.64 -11.34
C GLU A 321 -19.44 -18.56 -10.30
N ILE A 322 -19.24 -17.30 -10.70
CA ILE A 322 -19.73 -16.11 -10.01
C ILE A 322 -20.82 -15.49 -10.89
N LEU A 323 -21.99 -15.27 -10.31
CA LEU A 323 -23.17 -14.73 -10.98
C LEU A 323 -23.55 -13.38 -10.39
N PHE A 324 -23.77 -12.38 -11.25
CA PHE A 324 -24.27 -11.07 -10.84
C PHE A 324 -25.01 -10.36 -11.98
N VAL A 325 -25.77 -9.31 -11.64
CA VAL A 325 -26.44 -8.44 -12.61
C VAL A 325 -25.68 -7.13 -12.66
N LEU A 326 -25.33 -6.67 -13.87
CA LEU A 326 -24.62 -5.41 -14.08
C LEU A 326 -25.43 -4.50 -15.00
N ARG A 327 -25.41 -3.20 -14.68
CA ARG A 327 -25.87 -2.12 -15.55
C ARG A 327 -25.03 -0.87 -15.30
N HIS A 328 -24.59 -0.23 -16.37
CA HIS A 328 -23.88 1.06 -16.35
C HIS A 328 -24.81 2.17 -16.82
N VAL A 329 -25.10 3.13 -15.93
CA VAL A 329 -26.05 4.23 -16.16
C VAL A 329 -25.66 5.46 -15.37
N LYS A 330 -26.16 6.62 -15.79
CA LYS A 330 -26.25 7.80 -14.95
C LYS A 330 -27.58 7.74 -14.19
N LEU A 331 -27.50 7.78 -12.86
CA LEU A 331 -28.64 7.61 -11.97
C LEU A 331 -28.89 8.87 -11.15
N ASP A 332 -30.03 9.54 -11.37
CA ASP A 332 -30.54 10.56 -10.46
C ASP A 332 -31.49 9.90 -9.46
N LEU A 333 -30.98 9.63 -8.26
CA LEU A 333 -31.73 8.98 -7.18
C LEU A 333 -32.90 9.83 -6.66
N LYS A 334 -32.86 11.16 -6.79
CA LYS A 334 -33.94 12.04 -6.30
C LYS A 334 -35.13 12.01 -7.24
N LYS A 335 -34.88 11.99 -8.54
CA LYS A 335 -35.92 11.99 -9.58
C LYS A 335 -36.24 10.60 -10.13
N CYS A 336 -35.49 9.58 -9.72
CA CYS A 336 -35.48 8.24 -10.31
C CYS A 336 -35.38 8.25 -11.85
N ILE A 337 -34.49 9.11 -12.35
CA ILE A 337 -34.17 9.16 -13.78
C ILE A 337 -32.95 8.29 -14.01
N VAL A 338 -33.11 7.30 -14.87
CA VAL A 338 -32.04 6.45 -15.37
C VAL A 338 -31.76 6.84 -16.80
N SER A 339 -30.59 7.41 -17.05
CA SER A 339 -30.15 7.76 -18.41
C SER A 339 -28.86 7.02 -18.76
N ASP A 340 -28.57 6.93 -20.06
CA ASP A 340 -27.30 6.41 -20.52
C ASP A 340 -26.19 7.35 -20.05
N SER A 341 -25.08 6.77 -19.60
CA SER A 341 -23.90 7.55 -19.22
C SER A 341 -22.96 7.65 -20.41
N GLU A 342 -22.51 8.87 -20.71
CA GLU A 342 -21.52 9.15 -21.77
C GLU A 342 -20.09 8.85 -21.31
N THR A 343 -19.88 8.68 -20.00
CA THR A 343 -18.57 8.34 -19.45
C THR A 343 -18.22 6.89 -19.78
N LYS A 344 -17.06 6.69 -20.43
CA LYS A 344 -16.51 5.35 -20.62
C LYS A 344 -15.78 4.94 -19.35
N SER A 345 -16.09 3.75 -18.85
CA SER A 345 -15.44 3.13 -17.71
C SER A 345 -15.40 1.62 -17.92
N THR A 346 -14.52 0.94 -17.20
CA THR A 346 -14.46 -0.53 -17.23
C THR A 346 -14.61 -1.08 -15.83
N LEU A 347 -15.60 -1.95 -15.61
CA LEU A 347 -15.65 -2.72 -14.37
C LEU A 347 -14.74 -3.94 -14.54
N VAL A 348 -13.79 -4.11 -13.64
CA VAL A 348 -12.86 -5.24 -13.62
C VAL A 348 -13.17 -6.13 -12.42
N LEU A 349 -13.46 -7.41 -12.69
CA LEU A 349 -13.51 -8.44 -11.66
C LEU A 349 -12.13 -9.07 -11.51
N GLN A 350 -11.57 -8.95 -10.32
CA GLN A 350 -10.29 -9.53 -9.97
C GLN A 350 -10.42 -10.55 -8.85
N HIS A 351 -9.42 -11.41 -8.75
CA HIS A 351 -9.33 -12.46 -7.76
C HIS A 351 -7.95 -12.51 -7.13
N SER A 352 -7.95 -12.83 -5.85
CA SER A 352 -6.76 -13.05 -5.05
C SER A 352 -6.82 -14.44 -4.43
N ARG A 353 -5.67 -15.12 -4.40
CA ARG A 353 -5.51 -16.48 -3.90
C ARG A 353 -4.86 -16.45 -2.54
N GLY A 354 -5.54 -17.05 -1.57
CA GLY A 354 -5.03 -17.11 -0.23
C GLY A 354 -4.97 -15.73 0.39
N ARG A 355 -3.81 -15.38 0.93
CA ARG A 355 -3.67 -14.21 1.82
C ARG A 355 -2.78 -13.12 1.25
N THR A 356 -2.23 -13.36 0.07
CA THR A 356 -1.40 -12.39 -0.62
C THR A 356 -2.25 -11.24 -1.14
N TYR A 357 -1.72 -10.02 -1.04
CA TYR A 357 -2.26 -8.84 -1.70
C TYR A 357 -1.81 -8.81 -3.17
N SER A 358 -2.12 -9.90 -3.87
CA SER A 358 -1.95 -10.02 -5.32
C SER A 358 -3.32 -10.22 -5.95
N TRP A 359 -3.58 -9.49 -7.03
CA TRP A 359 -4.86 -9.48 -7.72
C TRP A 359 -4.65 -9.78 -9.19
N GLU A 360 -5.34 -10.80 -9.66
CA GLU A 360 -5.36 -11.21 -11.06
C GLU A 360 -6.72 -10.86 -11.67
N THR A 361 -6.71 -10.31 -12.88
CA THR A 361 -7.95 -10.02 -13.61
C THR A 361 -8.61 -11.31 -14.07
N LEU A 362 -9.87 -11.51 -13.67
CA LEU A 362 -10.72 -12.60 -14.14
C LEU A 362 -11.56 -12.21 -15.35
N ALA A 363 -12.11 -11.00 -15.34
CA ALA A 363 -12.98 -10.51 -16.39
C ALA A 363 -13.03 -8.98 -16.38
N GLU A 364 -13.23 -8.41 -17.56
CA GLU A 364 -13.41 -6.97 -17.78
C GLU A 364 -14.76 -6.71 -18.46
N PHE A 365 -15.43 -5.65 -18.04
CA PHE A 365 -16.77 -5.30 -18.47
C PHE A 365 -16.80 -3.84 -18.92
N SER A 366 -16.71 -3.62 -20.23
CA SER A 366 -16.73 -2.27 -20.81
C SER A 366 -18.11 -1.63 -20.68
N SER A 367 -18.16 -0.37 -20.26
CA SER A 367 -19.43 0.31 -19.98
C SER A 367 -20.41 0.34 -21.16
N SER A 368 -19.92 0.35 -22.40
CA SER A 368 -20.76 0.34 -23.61
C SER A 368 -21.63 -0.91 -23.74
N ASP A 369 -21.19 -2.03 -23.20
CA ASP A 369 -21.88 -3.32 -23.33
C ASP A 369 -22.99 -3.49 -22.29
N TYR A 370 -23.08 -2.58 -21.32
CA TYR A 370 -23.93 -2.71 -20.13
C TYR A 370 -24.87 -1.53 -19.91
N LEU A 371 -25.21 -0.76 -20.96
CA LEU A 371 -26.26 0.28 -20.91
C LEU A 371 -27.65 -0.29 -20.49
N LYS A 372 -27.89 -1.55 -20.85
CA LYS A 372 -29.03 -2.35 -20.38
C LYS A 372 -28.56 -3.37 -19.35
N ALA A 373 -29.42 -3.66 -18.37
CA ALA A 373 -29.13 -4.67 -17.36
C ALA A 373 -28.86 -6.04 -18.00
N ARG A 374 -27.78 -6.70 -17.58
CA ARG A 374 -27.38 -8.03 -18.06
C ARG A 374 -26.97 -8.92 -16.89
N ARG A 375 -27.31 -10.22 -16.98
CA ARG A 375 -26.77 -11.25 -16.10
C ARG A 375 -25.43 -11.70 -16.64
N ILE A 376 -24.44 -11.72 -15.78
CA ILE A 376 -23.08 -12.15 -16.08
C ILE A 376 -22.82 -13.44 -15.31
N SER A 377 -22.22 -14.41 -16.00
CA SER A 377 -21.62 -15.60 -15.41
C SER A 377 -20.13 -15.60 -15.72
N VAL A 378 -19.31 -15.63 -14.68
CA VAL A 378 -17.85 -15.79 -14.79
C VAL A 378 -17.49 -17.15 -14.25
N GLY A 379 -16.97 -18.03 -15.12
CA GLY A 379 -16.53 -19.36 -14.73
C GLY A 379 -15.30 -19.33 -13.83
N LEU A 380 -15.29 -20.17 -12.79
CA LEU A 380 -14.14 -20.39 -11.92
C LEU A 380 -13.38 -21.64 -12.39
N THR A 381 -12.09 -21.52 -12.67
CA THR A 381 -11.22 -22.63 -13.10
C THR A 381 -10.40 -23.17 -11.92
N GLY A 382 -9.64 -24.25 -12.11
CA GLY A 382 -8.73 -24.77 -11.06
C GLY A 382 -7.74 -23.71 -10.56
N ASN A 383 -7.43 -22.71 -11.41
CA ASN A 383 -6.58 -21.58 -11.06
C ASN A 383 -7.32 -20.37 -10.45
N THR A 384 -8.62 -20.45 -10.19
CA THR A 384 -9.36 -19.37 -9.53
C THR A 384 -10.16 -19.83 -8.32
N ARG A 385 -9.89 -21.07 -7.89
CA ARG A 385 -10.46 -21.71 -6.71
C ARG A 385 -9.40 -21.93 -5.64
N SER A 386 -9.75 -21.66 -4.40
CA SER A 386 -8.93 -22.00 -3.22
C SER A 386 -9.80 -22.04 -1.96
N LYS A 387 -9.23 -22.49 -0.84
CA LYS A 387 -9.91 -22.45 0.48
C LYS A 387 -10.08 -21.01 1.00
N ASP A 388 -9.30 -20.07 0.50
CA ASP A 388 -9.23 -18.67 0.95
C ASP A 388 -9.21 -17.70 -0.25
N SER A 389 -10.15 -17.87 -1.20
CA SER A 389 -10.26 -16.97 -2.35
C SER A 389 -10.98 -15.68 -1.97
N LYS A 390 -10.48 -14.55 -2.47
CA LYS A 390 -11.15 -13.24 -2.41
C LYS A 390 -11.40 -12.76 -3.83
N TYR A 391 -12.52 -12.08 -4.01
CA TYR A 391 -12.91 -11.43 -5.26
C TYR A 391 -13.21 -9.96 -5.00
N ARG A 392 -12.83 -9.12 -5.96
CA ARG A 392 -13.14 -7.70 -5.95
C ARG A 392 -13.62 -7.20 -7.31
N TRP A 393 -14.52 -6.23 -7.29
CA TRP A 393 -14.96 -5.49 -8.46
C TRP A 393 -14.44 -4.06 -8.34
N ILE A 394 -13.69 -3.60 -9.34
CA ILE A 394 -13.14 -2.24 -9.38
C ILE A 394 -13.62 -1.54 -10.64
N VAL A 395 -14.06 -0.30 -10.53
CA VAL A 395 -14.31 0.57 -11.69
C VAL A 395 -13.01 1.32 -12.03
N LEU A 396 -12.51 1.12 -13.25
CA LEU A 396 -11.35 1.80 -13.84
C LEU A 396 -11.76 2.88 -14.84
#